data_AF-A0A399D418-F1
#
_entry.id   AF-A0A399D418-F1
#
_cell.length_a   1.000
_cell.length_b   1.000
_cell.length_c   1.000
_cell.angle_alpha   90.00
_cell.angle_beta   90.00
_cell.angle_gamma   90.00
#
_symmetry.space_group_name_H-M   'P 1'
#
loop_
_entity.id
_entity.type
_entity.pdbx_description
1 polymer ?
#
loop_
_entity_poly.entity_id
_entity_poly.type
_entity_poly.pdbx_seq_one_letter_code
_entity_poly.pdbx_strand_id
1 'polypeptide(L)' 'MMQETGSMLTSMEKIVVIETEDDYREALKRFIGLCGSQKTDEDLMELQLLTDLMEKYERANCGGN' A
#
# COMPACT_ATOMS: atom_id res chain seq x y z
N MET A 1 28.26 10.98 -23.94
CA MET A 1 28.44 9.79 -23.07
C MET A 1 28.54 10.28 -21.64
N MET A 2 27.83 9.60 -20.73
CA MET A 2 28.09 9.51 -19.28
C MET A 2 27.90 10.81 -18.46
N GLN A 3 27.22 10.87 -17.32
CA GLN A 3 26.49 10.00 -16.38
C GLN A 3 25.39 10.93 -15.74
N GLU A 4 24.33 10.56 -15.02
CA GLU A 4 24.22 9.68 -13.87
C GLU A 4 22.77 9.16 -13.74
N THR A 5 22.68 7.86 -13.55
CA THR A 5 21.52 7.10 -13.10
C THR A 5 21.09 7.53 -11.70
N GLY A 6 19.80 7.75 -11.46
CA GLY A 6 19.36 7.96 -10.08
C GLY A 6 17.92 8.37 -9.86
N SER A 7 16.95 7.58 -10.33
CA SER A 7 15.70 7.43 -9.59
C SER A 7 15.10 6.05 -9.83
N MET A 8 15.84 5.01 -9.44
CA MET A 8 15.26 3.71 -9.07
C MET A 8 14.75 3.74 -7.62
N LEU A 9 14.09 4.84 -7.21
CA LEU A 9 13.10 4.77 -6.15
C LEU A 9 11.81 4.45 -6.91
N THR A 10 11.37 3.21 -6.99
CA THR A 10 10.43 2.70 -6.00
C THR A 10 10.49 1.18 -5.91
N SER A 11 11.49 0.63 -5.23
CA SER A 11 11.18 -0.49 -4.32
C SER A 11 10.39 0.12 -3.16
N MET A 12 9.15 0.54 -3.40
CA MET A 12 8.28 0.95 -2.30
C MET A 12 8.09 -0.29 -1.45
N GLU A 13 8.54 -0.22 -0.20
CA GLU A 13 8.36 -1.27 0.79
C GLU A 13 6.89 -1.69 0.78
N LYS A 14 6.65 -2.96 0.46
CA LYS A 14 5.30 -3.51 0.42
C LYS A 14 4.78 -3.49 1.85
N ILE A 15 3.65 -2.81 2.07
CA ILE A 15 3.03 -2.75 3.40
C ILE A 15 2.50 -4.14 3.72
N VAL A 16 3.04 -4.76 4.77
CA VAL A 16 2.68 -6.12 5.21
C VAL A 16 1.95 -6.14 6.56
N VAL A 17 1.86 -5.00 7.24
CA VAL A 17 1.19 -4.84 8.52
C VAL A 17 0.69 -3.40 8.68
N ILE A 18 -0.43 -3.21 9.40
CA ILE A 18 -1.00 -1.91 9.78
C ILE A 18 -1.27 -1.99 11.29
N GLU A 19 -0.51 -1.24 12.09
CA GLU A 19 -0.65 -1.23 13.55
C GLU A 19 -1.18 0.11 14.06
N THR A 20 -0.94 1.19 13.32
CA THR A 20 -1.30 2.56 13.69
C THR A 20 -2.22 3.22 12.65
N GLU A 21 -2.85 4.33 13.03
CA GLU A 21 -3.63 5.15 12.08
C GLU A 21 -2.76 5.75 10.96
N ASP A 22 -1.47 6.00 11.23
CA ASP A 22 -0.56 6.52 10.23
C ASP A 22 -0.21 5.44 9.19
N ASP A 23 0.01 4.19 9.63
CA ASP A 23 0.17 3.04 8.73
C ASP A 23 -1.07 2.85 7.86
N TYR A 24 -2.26 3.00 8.45
CA TYR A 24 -3.53 2.89 7.73
C TYR A 24 -3.64 3.99 6.66
N ARG A 25 -3.25 5.23 7.00
CA ARG A 25 -3.25 6.35 6.04
C ARG A 25 -2.27 6.12 4.89
N GLU A 26 -1.08 5.59 5.17
CA GLU A 26 -0.11 5.26 4.12
C GLU A 26 -0.59 4.09 3.24
N ALA A 27 -1.18 3.05 3.84
CA ALA A 27 -1.81 1.94 3.11
C ALA A 27 -2.93 2.43 2.18
N LEU A 28 -3.77 3.34 2.67
CA LEU A 28 -4.85 3.92 1.87
C LEU A 28 -4.31 4.77 0.71
N LYS A 29 -3.27 5.57 0.92
CA LYS A 29 -2.61 6.34 -0.16
C LYS A 29 -2.04 5.40 -1.22
N ARG A 30 -1.37 4.32 -0.81
CA ARG A 30 -0.83 3.31 -1.74
C ARG A 30 -1.96 2.64 -2.53
N PHE A 31 -3.03 2.23 -1.86
CA PHE A 31 -4.20 1.62 -2.48
C PHE A 31 -4.82 2.55 -3.54
N ILE A 32 -5.03 3.83 -3.22
CA ILE A 32 -5.56 4.83 -4.16
C ILE A 32 -4.61 5.00 -5.36
N GLY A 33 -3.30 5.05 -5.11
CA GLY A 33 -2.28 5.14 -6.17
C GLY A 33 -2.34 3.97 -7.14
N LEU A 34 -2.43 2.73 -6.63
CA LEU A 34 -2.57 1.51 -7.44
C LEU A 34 -3.91 1.49 -8.20
N CYS A 35 -4.99 2.00 -7.61
CA CYS A 35 -6.28 2.13 -8.28
C CYS A 35 -6.24 3.06 -9.49
N GLY A 36 -5.44 4.13 -9.45
CA GLY A 36 -5.30 5.12 -10.51
C GLY A 36 -4.41 4.72 -11.69
N SER A 37 -3.66 3.62 -11.61
CA SER A 37 -2.73 3.16 -12.67
C SER A 37 -3.27 1.97 -13.48
N GLN A 38 -2.65 1.71 -14.63
CA GLN A 38 -2.77 0.42 -15.31
C GLN A 38 -2.07 -0.63 -14.43
N LYS A 39 -2.78 -1.73 -14.15
CA LYS A 39 -2.35 -2.72 -13.15
C LYS A 39 -1.71 -3.92 -13.82
N THR A 40 -0.62 -4.38 -13.23
CA THR A 40 -0.04 -5.70 -13.41
C THR A 40 -0.68 -6.71 -12.47
N ASP A 41 -0.43 -8.00 -12.66
CA ASP A 41 -0.86 -9.04 -11.71
C ASP A 41 -0.27 -8.81 -10.31
N GLU A 42 0.94 -8.25 -10.22
CA GLU A 42 1.57 -7.91 -8.94
C GLU A 42 0.84 -6.77 -8.22
N ASP A 43 0.40 -5.75 -8.97
CA ASP A 43 -0.40 -4.65 -8.42
C ASP A 43 -1.75 -5.14 -7.90
N LEU A 44 -2.36 -6.12 -8.59
CA LEU A 44 -3.61 -6.74 -8.16
C LEU A 44 -3.42 -7.54 -6.86
N MET A 45 -2.34 -8.31 -6.76
CA MET A 45 -1.99 -9.01 -5.51
C MET A 45 -1.73 -8.04 -4.36
N GLU A 46 -1.08 -6.90 -4.64
CA GLU A 46 -0.84 -5.87 -3.64
C GLU A 46 -2.13 -5.18 -3.18
N LEU A 47 -3.03 -4.85 -4.11
CA LEU A 47 -4.36 -4.31 -3.78
C LEU A 47 -5.15 -5.24 -2.86
N GLN A 48 -5.09 -6.55 -3.14
CA GLN A 48 -5.77 -7.54 -2.32
C GLN A 48 -5.16 -7.62 -0.92
N LEU A 49 -3.83 -7.64 -0.81
CA LEU A 49 -3.13 -7.59 0.48
C LEU A 49 -3.48 -6.33 1.28
N LEU A 50 -3.45 -5.16 0.65
CA LEU A 50 -3.78 -3.90 1.33
C LEU A 50 -5.23 -3.90 1.84
N THR A 51 -6.16 -4.44 1.06
CA THR A 51 -7.56 -4.57 1.47
C THR A 51 -7.68 -5.44 2.72
N ASP A 52 -7.04 -6.61 2.73
CA ASP A 52 -7.08 -7.53 3.87
C ASP A 52 -6.48 -6.91 5.15
N LEU A 53 -5.37 -6.16 4.99
CA LEU A 53 -4.71 -5.48 6.11
C LEU A 53 -5.57 -4.34 6.68
N MET A 54 -6.18 -3.52 5.83
CA MET A 54 -7.06 -2.43 6.23
C MET A 54 -8.30 -2.96 6.95
N GLU A 55 -8.94 -4.01 6.42
CA GLU A 55 -10.10 -4.64 7.06
C GLU A 55 -9.73 -5.22 8.44
N LYS A 56 -8.57 -5.88 8.55
CA LYS A 56 -8.08 -6.41 9.83
C LYS A 56 -7.89 -5.31 10.86
N TYR A 57 -7.30 -4.18 10.46
CA TYR A 57 -7.12 -3.03 11.34
C TYR A 57 -8.47 -2.43 11.77
N GLU A 58 -9.39 -2.21 10.83
CA GLU A 58 -10.73 -1.67 11.11
C GLU A 58 -11.52 -2.57 12.07
N ARG A 59 -11.47 -3.89 11.86
CA ARG A 59 -12.14 -4.85 12.75
C ARG A 59 -11.63 -4.77 14.19
N ALA A 60 -10.33 -4.55 14.36
CA ALA A 60 -9.71 -4.47 15.68
C ALA A 60 -9.96 -3.12 16.37
N ASN A 61 -10.10 -2.02 15.61
CA ASN A 61 -10.07 -0.66 16.17
C ASN A 61 -11.37 0.13 15.99
N CYS A 62 -12.24 -0.24 15.04
CA CYS A 62 -13.46 0.49 14.69
C CYS A 62 -14.75 -0.27 15.03
N GLY A 63 -14.66 -1.50 15.55
CA GLY A 63 -15.82 -2.35 15.92
C GLY A 63 -16.58 -1.94 17.18
N GLY A 64 -16.37 -0.71 17.69
CA GLY A 64 -17.00 -0.21 18.90
C GLY A 64 -18.35 0.45 18.64
N ASN A 65 -19.43 -0.34 18.57
CA ASN A 65 -20.77 0.12 18.93
C ASN A 65 -21.65 -1.06 19.40
#